data_AF-A0A7Y5M6S2-F1
#
_entry.id   AF-A0A7Y5M6S2-F1
#
_cell.length_a   1.000
_cell.length_b   1.000
_cell.length_c   1.000
_cell.angle_alpha   90.00
_cell.angle_beta   90.00
_cell.angle_gamma   90.00
#
_symmetry.space_group_name_H-M   'P 1'
#
loop_
_entity.id
_entity.type
_entity.pdbx_description
1 polymer ?
#
loop_
_entity_poly.entity_id
_entity_poly.type
_entity_poly.pdbx_seq_one_letter_code
_entity_poly.pdbx_strand_id
1 'polypeptide(L)'
;MAADIVNTLTAGFIKSQRESLDDSAAKTEQFLRQEKARHRAELDRARSAVEEFKLKNPGQLPEDVEANKAEIDRLAQKIVDNKQNQRQYQFEAKRLQGELIHRDTELKRLRESGDVAGAGAVYASERVLDGLKAEMAQLLVTYDETHEIIKRRRAYIAEVERQTEILREQAKSGSAADQVALLLYTMEETRSQIKRYEEEAVKLDDVIAGLENLITVAQARNLNASKLEVPYLALKREVEDLEERYAAIETRLADAQYRRKYGEYDSTTPILVEQSGFVPARPARPDRLVTSLMGMLVGVGLGVGLAIARFKLNATYQQAEDLRALMPGAVLVTIPEVLPSLVADRRRVEQVLLNLLSNAVKFTERG
;
A
#
# COMPACT_ATOMS: atom_id res chain seq x y z
N MET A 1 -59.83 -9.68 12.49
CA MET A 1 -59.13 -9.91 13.77
C MET A 1 -57.94 -10.86 13.64
N ALA A 2 -58.11 -12.16 13.31
CA ALA A 2 -56.95 -13.07 13.17
C ALA A 2 -55.98 -12.63 12.05
N ALA A 3 -56.50 -12.25 10.88
CA ALA A 3 -55.70 -11.72 9.77
C ALA A 3 -54.93 -10.43 10.15
N ASP A 4 -55.59 -9.50 10.85
CA ASP A 4 -54.96 -8.23 11.28
C ASP A 4 -53.84 -8.46 12.29
N ILE A 5 -54.03 -9.41 13.22
CA ILE A 5 -53.00 -9.79 14.20
C ILE A 5 -51.79 -10.39 13.49
N VAL A 6 -52.00 -11.31 12.54
CA VAL A 6 -50.92 -11.92 11.77
C VAL A 6 -50.17 -10.86 10.96
N ASN A 7 -50.87 -10.01 10.22
CA ASN A 7 -50.26 -8.95 9.42
C ASN A 7 -49.48 -7.95 10.28
N THR A 8 -50.00 -7.59 11.47
CA THR A 8 -49.32 -6.69 12.40
C THR A 8 -48.07 -7.32 13.01
N LEU A 9 -48.14 -8.59 13.41
CA LEU A 9 -46.97 -9.35 13.91
C LEU A 9 -45.90 -9.51 12.82
N THR A 10 -46.31 -9.83 11.58
CA THR A 10 -45.39 -9.94 10.45
C THR A 10 -44.72 -8.60 10.15
N ALA A 11 -45.48 -7.49 10.12
CA ALA A 11 -44.91 -6.15 9.93
C ALA A 11 -43.96 -5.74 11.06
N GLY A 12 -44.32 -6.04 12.32
CA GLY A 12 -43.47 -5.81 13.48
C GLY A 12 -42.17 -6.62 13.45
N PHE A 13 -42.24 -7.89 13.06
CA PHE A 13 -41.07 -8.76 12.90
C PHE A 13 -40.14 -8.26 11.79
N ILE A 14 -40.69 -7.90 10.61
CA ILE A 14 -39.91 -7.32 9.50
C ILE A 14 -39.22 -6.02 9.94
N LYS A 15 -39.93 -5.14 10.66
CA LYS A 15 -39.36 -3.89 11.18
C LYS A 15 -38.21 -4.17 12.15
N SER A 16 -38.42 -5.03 13.14
CA SER A 16 -37.40 -5.39 14.13
C SER A 16 -36.17 -6.04 13.47
N GLN A 17 -36.38 -6.87 12.44
CA GLN A 17 -35.29 -7.47 11.69
C GLN A 17 -34.49 -6.42 10.90
N ARG A 18 -35.16 -5.45 10.26
CA ARG A 18 -34.47 -4.34 9.57
C ARG A 18 -33.63 -3.51 10.54
N GLU A 19 -34.18 -3.13 11.69
CA GLU A 19 -33.46 -2.40 12.74
C GLU A 19 -32.23 -3.18 13.23
N SER A 20 -32.37 -4.50 13.45
CA SER A 20 -31.25 -5.37 13.84
C SER A 20 -30.19 -5.49 12.74
N LEU A 21 -30.58 -5.49 11.46
CA LEU A 21 -29.65 -5.55 10.33
C LEU A 21 -28.89 -4.23 10.15
N ASP A 22 -29.55 -3.08 10.29
CA ASP A 22 -28.87 -1.78 10.24
C ASP A 22 -27.90 -1.61 11.40
N ASP A 23 -28.28 -1.97 12.64
CA ASP A 23 -27.37 -1.92 13.79
C ASP A 23 -26.14 -2.82 13.59
N SER A 24 -26.34 -4.03 13.04
CA SER A 24 -25.24 -4.95 12.70
C SER A 24 -24.34 -4.40 11.60
N ALA A 25 -24.91 -3.80 10.55
CA ALA A 25 -24.17 -3.17 9.46
C ALA A 25 -23.39 -1.95 9.95
N ALA A 26 -23.97 -1.13 10.82
CA ALA A 26 -23.33 0.03 11.45
C ALA A 26 -22.14 -0.38 12.31
N LYS A 27 -22.30 -1.42 13.15
CA LYS A 27 -21.20 -1.99 13.95
C LYS A 27 -20.07 -2.54 13.08
N THR A 28 -20.41 -3.23 12.00
CA THR A 28 -19.44 -3.76 11.03
C THR A 28 -18.67 -2.64 10.35
N GLU A 29 -19.37 -1.60 9.88
CA GLU A 29 -18.75 -0.42 9.29
C GLU A 29 -17.80 0.27 10.28
N GLN A 30 -18.23 0.47 11.53
CA GLN A 30 -17.42 1.08 12.58
C GLN A 30 -16.15 0.26 12.87
N PHE A 31 -16.28 -1.07 12.99
CA PHE A 31 -15.15 -1.98 13.16
C PHE A 31 -14.15 -1.85 12.00
N LEU A 32 -14.62 -1.88 10.74
CA LEU A 32 -13.77 -1.74 9.56
C LEU A 32 -13.09 -0.35 9.49
N ARG A 33 -13.75 0.72 9.94
CA ARG A 33 -13.14 2.05 10.04
C ARG A 33 -12.01 2.09 11.07
N GLN A 34 -12.19 1.47 12.23
CA GLN A 34 -11.16 1.38 13.26
C GLN A 34 -9.97 0.55 12.80
N GLU A 35 -10.22 -0.61 12.19
CA GLU A 35 -9.16 -1.46 11.63
C GLU A 35 -8.42 -0.75 10.49
N LYS A 36 -9.13 -0.01 9.61
CA LYS A 36 -8.48 0.81 8.57
C LYS A 36 -7.53 1.83 9.19
N ALA A 37 -7.96 2.56 10.23
CA ALA A 37 -7.12 3.55 10.91
C ALA A 37 -5.90 2.92 11.59
N ARG A 38 -6.07 1.74 12.20
CA ARG A 38 -4.98 0.98 12.80
C ARG A 38 -3.96 0.53 11.75
N HIS A 39 -4.41 -0.13 10.68
CA HIS A 39 -3.53 -0.58 9.60
C HIS A 39 -2.86 0.58 8.88
N ARG A 40 -3.53 1.73 8.77
CA ARG A 40 -2.90 2.95 8.26
C ARG A 40 -1.71 3.37 9.12
N ALA A 41 -1.89 3.42 10.44
CA ALA A 41 -0.82 3.77 11.36
C ALA A 41 0.34 2.74 11.34
N GLU A 42 0.04 1.45 11.20
CA GLU A 42 1.05 0.40 11.03
C GLU A 42 1.83 0.59 9.71
N LEU A 43 1.14 0.84 8.60
CA LEU A 43 1.74 1.12 7.30
C LEU A 43 2.64 2.37 7.33
N ASP A 44 2.17 3.47 7.94
CA ASP A 44 2.94 4.70 8.04
C ASP A 44 4.21 4.49 8.90
N ARG A 45 4.17 3.66 9.95
CA ARG A 45 5.35 3.27 10.73
C ARG A 45 6.33 2.42 9.92
N ALA A 46 5.84 1.41 9.19
CA ALA A 46 6.68 0.56 8.36
C ALA A 46 7.39 1.37 7.25
N ARG A 47 6.67 2.29 6.60
CA ARG A 47 7.24 3.23 5.62
C ARG A 47 8.31 4.13 6.24
N SER A 48 8.06 4.65 7.45
CA SER A 48 9.04 5.46 8.18
C SER A 48 10.30 4.64 8.53
N ALA A 49 10.14 3.36 8.88
CA ALA A 49 11.27 2.47 9.15
C ALA A 49 12.12 2.21 7.90
N VAL A 50 11.49 2.05 6.72
CA VAL A 50 12.22 1.99 5.43
C VAL A 50 12.99 3.27 5.20
N GLU A 51 12.38 4.44 5.39
CA GLU A 51 13.04 5.73 5.18
C GLU A 51 14.21 5.95 6.13
N GLU A 52 14.03 5.65 7.43
CA GLU A 52 15.10 5.72 8.43
C GLU A 52 16.25 4.76 8.08
N PHE A 53 15.94 3.56 7.58
CA PHE A 53 16.94 2.61 7.10
C PHE A 53 17.74 3.18 5.92
N LYS A 54 17.07 3.86 4.97
CA LYS A 54 17.75 4.53 3.85
C LYS A 54 18.66 5.66 4.32
N LEU A 55 18.19 6.50 5.25
CA LEU A 55 18.94 7.61 5.79
C LEU A 55 20.18 7.17 6.57
N LYS A 56 20.12 6.04 7.28
CA LYS A 56 21.27 5.47 8.02
C LYS A 56 22.30 4.79 7.12
N ASN A 57 21.93 4.39 5.91
CA ASN A 57 22.77 3.59 5.00
C ASN A 57 22.91 4.22 3.61
N PRO A 58 23.38 5.48 3.51
CA PRO A 58 23.49 6.17 2.22
C PRO A 58 24.51 5.50 1.30
N GLY A 59 24.12 5.26 0.05
CA GLY A 59 24.98 4.61 -0.95
C GLY A 59 25.31 3.15 -0.63
N GLN A 60 24.65 2.56 0.36
CA GLN A 60 24.87 1.19 0.84
C GLN A 60 23.60 0.35 0.72
N LEU A 61 22.64 0.76 -0.11
CA LEU A 61 21.42 0.00 -0.35
C LEU A 61 21.59 -0.90 -1.58
N PRO A 62 20.82 -2.01 -1.68
CA PRO A 62 20.78 -2.83 -2.89
C PRO A 62 20.45 -2.03 -4.16
N GLU A 63 19.62 -0.99 -4.02
CA GLU A 63 19.24 -0.06 -5.10
C GLU A 63 20.43 0.80 -5.58
N ASP A 64 21.45 1.01 -4.73
CA ASP A 64 22.63 1.82 -5.05
C ASP A 64 23.75 0.99 -5.70
N VAL A 65 23.66 -0.34 -5.69
CA VAL A 65 24.72 -1.25 -6.18
C VAL A 65 25.12 -0.94 -7.62
N GLU A 66 24.15 -0.69 -8.49
CA GLU A 66 24.42 -0.42 -9.90
C GLU A 66 25.09 0.95 -10.10
N ALA A 67 24.64 1.96 -9.37
CA ALA A 67 25.27 3.28 -9.38
C ALA A 67 26.71 3.23 -8.84
N ASN A 68 26.94 2.47 -7.76
CA ASN A 68 28.27 2.25 -7.19
C ASN A 68 29.20 1.52 -8.17
N LYS A 69 28.71 0.50 -8.90
CA LYS A 69 29.49 -0.17 -9.95
C LYS A 69 29.87 0.79 -11.08
N ALA A 70 28.93 1.59 -11.56
CA ALA A 70 29.21 2.60 -12.58
C ALA A 70 30.21 3.66 -12.09
N GLU A 71 30.18 4.04 -10.81
CA GLU A 71 31.19 4.90 -10.18
C GLU A 71 32.57 4.22 -10.20
N ILE A 72 32.66 2.95 -9.78
CA ILE A 72 33.91 2.17 -9.79
C ILE A 72 34.48 2.09 -11.21
N ASP A 73 33.67 1.78 -12.22
CA ASP A 73 34.13 1.66 -13.60
C ASP A 73 34.68 2.98 -14.15
N ARG A 74 34.00 4.10 -13.83
CA ARG A 74 34.48 5.44 -14.21
C ARG A 74 35.80 5.79 -13.52
N LEU A 75 35.94 5.46 -12.23
CA LEU A 75 37.18 5.69 -11.48
C LEU A 75 38.31 4.81 -12.01
N ALA A 76 38.02 3.55 -12.33
CA ALA A 76 38.96 2.60 -12.92
C ALA A 76 39.45 3.09 -14.28
N GLN A 77 38.56 3.60 -15.13
CA GLN A 77 38.95 4.21 -16.40
C GLN A 77 39.87 5.41 -16.20
N LYS A 78 39.55 6.30 -15.23
CA LYS A 78 40.45 7.42 -14.90
C LYS A 78 41.83 6.95 -14.45
N ILE A 79 41.92 5.86 -13.68
CA ILE A 79 43.22 5.29 -13.30
C ILE A 79 43.97 4.80 -14.53
N VAL A 80 43.31 4.11 -15.46
CA VAL A 80 43.93 3.65 -16.71
C VAL A 80 44.47 4.82 -17.51
N ASP A 81 43.68 5.88 -17.68
CA ASP A 81 44.07 7.09 -18.42
C ASP A 81 45.25 7.81 -17.75
N ASN A 82 45.21 7.99 -16.43
CA ASN A 82 46.31 8.62 -15.68
C ASN A 82 47.59 7.76 -15.70
N LYS A 83 47.48 6.43 -15.59
CA LYS A 83 48.62 5.51 -15.74
C LYS A 83 49.20 5.57 -17.16
N GLN A 84 48.38 5.78 -18.18
CA GLN A 84 48.86 5.97 -19.55
C GLN A 84 49.62 7.31 -19.71
N ASN A 85 49.07 8.41 -19.19
CA ASN A 85 49.74 9.71 -19.21
C ASN A 85 51.06 9.68 -18.43
N GLN A 86 51.07 9.01 -17.29
CA GLN A 86 52.27 8.82 -16.48
C GLN A 86 53.35 8.07 -17.27
N ARG A 87 53.00 6.94 -17.91
CA ARG A 87 53.94 6.21 -18.77
C ARG A 87 54.45 7.06 -19.91
N GLN A 88 53.61 7.92 -20.50
CA GLN A 88 54.03 8.86 -21.54
C GLN A 88 55.07 9.86 -21.02
N TYR A 89 54.85 10.48 -19.86
CA TYR A 89 55.83 11.40 -19.27
C TYR A 89 57.14 10.71 -18.90
N GLN A 90 57.07 9.50 -18.35
CA GLN A 90 58.26 8.69 -18.05
C GLN A 90 59.03 8.31 -19.32
N PHE A 91 58.32 8.02 -20.42
CA PHE A 91 58.95 7.73 -21.71
C PHE A 91 59.65 8.96 -22.27
N GLU A 92 59.00 10.13 -22.27
CA GLU A 92 59.60 11.38 -22.75
C GLU A 92 60.82 11.79 -21.91
N ALA A 93 60.75 11.65 -20.58
CA ALA A 93 61.88 11.89 -19.70
C ALA A 93 63.07 10.99 -20.06
N LYS A 94 62.85 9.67 -20.25
CA LYS A 94 63.90 8.73 -20.66
C LYS A 94 64.46 9.02 -22.05
N ARG A 95 63.62 9.42 -23.00
CA ARG A 95 64.06 9.83 -24.34
C ARG A 95 65.00 11.02 -24.26
N LEU A 96 64.61 12.08 -23.53
CA LEU A 96 65.43 13.26 -23.31
C LEU A 96 66.72 12.96 -22.53
N GLN A 97 66.67 12.03 -21.55
CA GLN A 97 67.87 11.54 -20.86
C GLN A 97 68.85 10.87 -21.85
N GLY A 98 68.35 10.09 -22.80
CA GLY A 98 69.15 9.53 -23.89
C GLY A 98 69.82 10.60 -24.77
N GLU A 99 69.07 11.63 -25.16
CA GLU A 99 69.61 12.78 -25.90
C GLU A 99 70.68 13.52 -25.10
N LEU A 100 70.49 13.66 -23.79
CA LEU A 100 71.45 14.31 -22.90
C LEU A 100 72.77 13.51 -22.82
N ILE A 101 72.72 12.18 -22.83
CA ILE A 101 73.92 11.31 -22.88
C ILE A 101 74.70 11.51 -24.19
N HIS A 102 74.00 11.61 -25.32
CA HIS A 102 74.63 11.89 -26.61
C HIS A 102 75.31 13.26 -26.62
N ARG A 103 74.62 14.29 -26.13
CA ARG A 103 75.15 15.66 -26.00
C ARG A 103 76.34 15.73 -25.03
N ASP A 104 76.31 14.98 -23.93
CA ASP A 104 77.43 14.88 -22.99
C ASP A 104 78.66 14.25 -23.64
N THR A 105 78.45 13.24 -24.48
CA THR A 105 79.53 12.58 -25.25
C THR A 105 80.11 13.52 -26.30
N GLU A 106 79.27 14.29 -27.01
CA GLU A 106 79.70 15.31 -27.96
C GLU A 106 80.50 16.42 -27.27
N LEU A 107 80.02 16.90 -26.13
CA LEU A 107 80.71 17.88 -25.30
C LEU A 107 82.10 17.38 -24.84
N LYS A 108 82.23 16.12 -24.44
CA LYS A 108 83.52 15.50 -24.09
C LYS A 108 84.49 15.50 -25.27
N ARG A 109 84.03 15.08 -26.46
CA ARG A 109 84.85 15.08 -27.68
C ARG A 109 85.33 16.50 -28.05
N LEU A 110 84.44 17.48 -27.99
CA LEU A 110 84.78 18.89 -28.25
C LEU A 110 85.81 19.44 -27.25
N ARG A 111 85.73 19.03 -25.98
CA ARG A 111 86.72 19.41 -24.96
C ARG A 111 88.08 18.74 -25.19
N GLU A 112 88.08 17.47 -25.61
CA GLU A 112 89.30 16.69 -25.91
C GLU A 112 90.02 17.17 -27.18
N SER A 113 89.31 17.78 -28.14
CA SER A 113 89.92 18.36 -29.35
C SER A 113 90.72 19.66 -29.11
N GLY A 114 90.84 20.12 -27.86
CA GLY A 114 91.82 21.13 -27.43
C GLY A 114 91.46 22.60 -27.70
N ASP A 115 90.43 22.90 -28.50
CA ASP A 115 90.08 24.27 -28.92
C ASP A 115 89.03 24.96 -28.02
N VAL A 116 88.66 24.35 -26.88
CA VAL A 116 87.35 24.64 -26.24
C VAL A 116 87.35 24.73 -24.71
N ALA A 117 88.51 24.67 -24.08
CA ALA A 117 88.64 24.81 -22.62
C ALA A 117 88.17 26.18 -22.09
N GLY A 118 88.40 27.26 -22.85
CA GLY A 118 87.96 28.62 -22.52
C GLY A 118 86.43 28.79 -22.57
N ALA A 119 85.77 28.16 -23.55
CA ALA A 119 84.33 28.27 -23.75
C ALA A 119 83.51 27.61 -22.63
N GLY A 120 83.98 26.45 -22.14
CA GLY A 120 83.36 25.79 -21.00
C GLY A 120 83.44 26.62 -19.72
N ALA A 121 84.53 27.38 -19.53
CA ALA A 121 84.71 28.28 -18.40
C ALA A 121 83.82 29.53 -18.50
N VAL A 122 83.67 30.10 -19.70
CA VAL A 122 82.72 31.20 -19.97
C VAL A 122 81.30 30.78 -19.65
N TYR A 123 80.83 29.65 -20.21
CA TYR A 123 79.47 29.16 -19.95
C TYR A 123 79.23 28.85 -18.46
N ALA A 124 80.19 28.20 -17.79
CA ALA A 124 80.07 27.93 -16.35
C ALA A 124 79.99 29.23 -15.54
N SER A 125 80.75 30.26 -15.92
CA SER A 125 80.72 31.58 -15.29
C SER A 125 79.40 32.33 -15.53
N GLU A 126 78.86 32.29 -16.76
CA GLU A 126 77.53 32.82 -17.09
C GLU A 126 76.42 32.13 -16.28
N ARG A 127 76.52 30.81 -16.05
CA ARG A 127 75.55 30.09 -15.23
C ARG A 127 75.57 30.49 -13.76
N VAL A 128 76.76 30.70 -13.20
CA VAL A 128 76.90 31.24 -11.85
C VAL A 128 76.28 32.64 -11.78
N LEU A 129 76.46 33.43 -12.83
CA LEU A 129 75.89 34.77 -12.92
C LEU A 129 74.35 34.75 -12.97
N ASP A 130 73.75 33.89 -13.79
CA ASP A 130 72.30 33.72 -13.87
C ASP A 130 71.70 33.28 -12.53
N GLY A 131 72.36 32.34 -11.84
CA GLY A 131 71.96 31.90 -10.51
C GLY A 131 71.99 33.04 -9.49
N LEU A 132 73.05 33.86 -9.49
CA LEU A 132 73.18 35.02 -8.60
C LEU A 132 72.14 36.11 -8.91
N LYS A 133 71.78 36.30 -10.19
CA LYS A 133 70.71 37.23 -10.60
C LYS A 133 69.33 36.73 -10.14
N ALA A 134 69.06 35.43 -10.23
CA ALA A 134 67.83 34.84 -9.70
C ALA A 134 67.74 34.94 -8.16
N GLU A 135 68.83 34.65 -7.45
CA GLU A 135 68.90 34.86 -5.98
C GLU A 135 68.68 36.33 -5.61
N MET A 136 69.26 37.27 -6.37
CA MET A 136 69.04 38.70 -6.16
C MET A 136 67.56 39.06 -6.33
N ALA A 137 66.88 38.53 -7.36
CA ALA A 137 65.45 38.77 -7.56
C ALA A 137 64.61 38.26 -6.39
N GLN A 138 64.96 37.11 -5.78
CA GLN A 138 64.30 36.63 -4.57
C GLN A 138 64.59 37.50 -3.35
N LEU A 139 65.82 37.98 -3.19
CA LEU A 139 66.18 38.87 -2.08
C LEU A 139 65.45 40.22 -2.17
N LEU A 140 65.20 40.73 -3.37
CA LEU A 140 64.44 41.96 -3.61
C LEU A 140 62.94 41.85 -3.28
N VAL A 141 62.40 40.63 -3.10
CA VAL A 141 61.03 40.43 -2.59
C VAL A 141 60.94 40.75 -1.10
N THR A 142 62.03 40.54 -0.35
CA THR A 142 62.06 40.64 1.12
C THR A 142 62.83 41.86 1.62
N TYR A 143 63.83 42.33 0.86
CA TYR A 143 64.73 43.41 1.23
C TYR A 143 64.68 44.56 0.21
N ASP A 144 64.69 45.79 0.71
CA ASP A 144 64.76 47.00 -0.12
C ASP A 144 66.13 47.17 -0.80
N GLU A 145 66.18 47.91 -1.91
CA GLU A 145 67.38 48.11 -2.72
C GLU A 145 68.55 48.73 -1.95
N THR A 146 68.25 49.46 -0.87
CA THR A 146 69.24 50.14 -0.02
C THR A 146 69.90 49.23 1.03
N HIS A 147 69.36 48.02 1.24
CA HIS A 147 69.79 47.08 2.28
C HIS A 147 71.21 46.55 2.05
N GLU A 148 72.01 46.40 3.12
CA GLU A 148 73.43 45.99 3.04
C GLU A 148 73.63 44.62 2.36
N ILE A 149 72.67 43.70 2.53
CA ILE A 149 72.68 42.38 1.87
C ILE A 149 72.56 42.51 0.35
N ILE A 150 71.67 43.40 -0.14
CA ILE A 150 71.50 43.66 -1.59
C ILE A 150 72.76 44.34 -2.14
N LYS A 151 73.34 45.31 -1.43
CA LYS A 151 74.59 45.96 -1.84
C LYS A 151 75.75 44.97 -1.98
N ARG A 152 75.94 44.08 -1.00
CA ARG A 152 76.96 43.02 -1.05
C ARG A 152 76.71 42.05 -2.20
N ARG A 153 75.46 41.63 -2.41
CA ARG A 153 75.10 40.75 -3.53
C ARG A 153 75.35 41.40 -4.89
N ARG A 154 75.04 42.70 -5.04
CA ARG A 154 75.25 43.47 -6.27
C ARG A 154 76.73 43.59 -6.60
N ALA A 155 77.55 43.88 -5.59
CA ALA A 155 79.01 43.93 -5.74
C ALA A 155 79.58 42.57 -6.16
N TYR A 156 79.07 41.47 -5.60
CA TYR A 156 79.47 40.13 -5.98
C TYR A 156 79.05 39.76 -7.41
N ILE A 157 77.83 40.10 -7.83
CA ILE A 157 77.39 39.96 -9.23
C ILE A 157 78.32 40.74 -10.16
N ALA A 158 78.61 42.01 -9.86
CA ALA A 158 79.49 42.83 -10.70
C ALA A 158 80.92 42.28 -10.81
N GLU A 159 81.45 41.67 -9.74
CA GLU A 159 82.74 41.00 -9.78
C GLU A 159 82.69 39.76 -10.70
N VAL A 160 81.67 38.92 -10.54
CA VAL A 160 81.48 37.74 -11.40
C VAL A 160 81.28 38.15 -12.85
N GLU A 161 80.51 39.20 -13.16
CA GLU A 161 80.35 39.74 -14.52
C GLU A 161 81.70 40.13 -15.12
N ARG A 162 82.57 40.77 -14.34
CA ARG A 162 83.91 41.14 -14.77
C ARG A 162 84.77 39.92 -15.09
N GLN A 163 84.74 38.89 -14.25
CA GLN A 163 85.45 37.64 -14.49
C GLN A 163 84.92 36.91 -15.73
N THR A 164 83.59 36.90 -15.94
CA THR A 164 82.98 36.35 -17.15
C THR A 164 83.41 37.09 -18.41
N GLU A 165 83.50 38.42 -18.36
CA GLU A 165 83.93 39.24 -19.51
C GLU A 165 85.41 39.02 -19.84
N ILE A 166 86.28 38.88 -18.83
CA ILE A 166 87.70 38.51 -19.02
C ILE A 166 87.81 37.12 -19.69
N LEU A 167 87.02 36.15 -19.23
CA LEU A 167 86.98 34.81 -19.83
C LEU A 167 86.48 34.87 -21.28
N ARG A 168 85.49 35.72 -21.58
CA ARG A 168 85.01 35.94 -22.96
C ARG A 168 86.09 36.54 -23.85
N GLU A 169 86.80 37.55 -23.37
CA GLU A 169 87.89 38.18 -24.14
C GLU A 169 89.03 37.20 -24.41
N GLN A 170 89.34 36.33 -23.46
CA GLN A 170 90.31 35.23 -23.62
C GLN A 170 89.82 34.13 -24.56
N ALA A 171 88.51 33.94 -24.68
CA ALA A 171 87.88 32.95 -25.56
C ALA A 171 87.62 33.44 -27.00
N LYS A 172 87.93 34.70 -27.35
CA LYS A 172 87.70 35.30 -28.69
C LYS A 172 88.48 34.66 -29.86
N SER A 173 89.13 33.51 -29.67
CA SER A 173 89.64 32.68 -30.76
C SER A 173 88.79 31.40 -30.91
N GLY A 174 87.82 31.40 -31.83
CA GLY A 174 87.27 30.17 -32.42
C GLY A 174 85.75 30.00 -32.38
N SER A 175 85.19 29.65 -33.55
CA SER A 175 83.79 29.20 -33.77
C SER A 175 83.36 28.01 -32.89
N ALA A 176 84.33 27.27 -32.32
CA ALA A 176 84.08 26.13 -31.45
C ALA A 176 83.61 26.54 -30.03
N ALA A 177 83.95 27.75 -29.58
CA ALA A 177 83.56 28.24 -28.27
C ALA A 177 82.05 28.52 -28.18
N ASP A 178 81.51 29.21 -29.18
CA ASP A 178 80.08 29.49 -29.29
C ASP A 178 79.26 28.20 -29.44
N GLN A 179 79.79 27.19 -30.15
CA GLN A 179 79.14 25.87 -30.25
C GLN A 179 79.03 25.17 -28.91
N VAL A 180 80.06 25.23 -28.06
CA VAL A 180 80.00 24.61 -26.72
C VAL A 180 79.08 25.38 -25.78
N ALA A 181 79.07 26.71 -25.83
CA ALA A 181 78.13 27.51 -25.05
C ALA A 181 76.67 27.20 -25.43
N LEU A 182 76.37 27.12 -26.73
CA LEU A 182 75.04 26.75 -27.22
C LEU A 182 74.67 25.31 -26.83
N LEU A 183 75.59 24.36 -26.95
CA LEU A 183 75.36 22.97 -26.56
C LEU A 183 75.01 22.86 -25.07
N LEU A 184 75.79 23.52 -24.21
CA LEU A 184 75.56 23.53 -22.77
C LEU A 184 74.22 24.17 -22.39
N TYR A 185 73.83 25.26 -23.07
CA TYR A 185 72.51 25.89 -22.88
C TYR A 185 71.38 24.90 -23.22
N THR A 186 71.46 24.24 -24.37
CA THR A 186 70.43 23.27 -24.77
C THR A 186 70.38 22.05 -23.85
N MET A 187 71.52 21.59 -23.32
CA MET A 187 71.58 20.51 -22.33
C MET A 187 70.86 20.90 -21.03
N GLU A 188 71.01 22.13 -20.57
CA GLU A 188 70.34 22.61 -19.37
C GLU A 188 68.82 22.76 -19.58
N GLU A 189 68.42 23.25 -20.75
CA GLU A 189 67.01 23.26 -21.14
C GLU A 189 66.43 21.84 -21.13
N THR A 190 67.14 20.87 -21.73
CA THR A 190 66.76 19.46 -21.70
C THR A 190 66.67 18.91 -20.26
N ARG A 191 67.61 19.25 -19.37
CA ARG A 191 67.55 18.87 -17.95
C ARG A 191 66.32 19.44 -17.24
N SER A 192 66.00 20.71 -17.51
CA SER A 192 64.80 21.35 -16.99
C SER A 192 63.51 20.68 -17.49
N GLN A 193 63.49 20.26 -18.76
CA GLN A 193 62.35 19.54 -19.34
C GLN A 193 62.20 18.13 -18.72
N ILE A 194 63.31 17.39 -18.55
CA ILE A 194 63.32 16.09 -17.87
C ILE A 194 62.72 16.23 -16.47
N LYS A 195 63.23 17.18 -15.68
CA LYS A 195 62.74 17.42 -14.31
C LYS A 195 61.24 17.71 -14.29
N ARG A 196 60.74 18.53 -15.23
CA ARG A 196 59.30 18.81 -15.36
C ARG A 196 58.49 17.54 -15.65
N TYR A 197 58.94 16.69 -16.58
CA TYR A 197 58.25 15.44 -16.88
C TYR A 197 58.28 14.45 -15.72
N GLU A 198 59.39 14.37 -14.98
CA GLU A 198 59.51 13.55 -13.78
C GLU A 198 58.56 14.04 -12.67
N GLU A 199 58.50 15.36 -12.43
CA GLU A 199 57.58 15.96 -11.46
C GLU A 199 56.10 15.71 -11.84
N GLU A 200 55.72 15.85 -13.11
CA GLU A 200 54.36 15.53 -13.56
C GLU A 200 54.03 14.04 -13.42
N ALA A 201 55.00 13.15 -13.70
CA ALA A 201 54.81 11.72 -13.49
C ALA A 201 54.58 11.37 -12.01
N VAL A 202 55.27 12.05 -11.08
CA VAL A 202 55.09 11.85 -9.63
C VAL A 202 53.75 12.42 -9.15
N LYS A 203 53.33 13.61 -9.62
CA LYS A 203 52.00 14.15 -9.29
C LYS A 203 50.87 13.19 -9.69
N LEU A 204 51.04 12.49 -10.81
CA LEU A 204 50.08 11.49 -11.24
C LEU A 204 50.03 10.26 -10.32
N ASP A 205 51.12 9.88 -9.64
CA ASP A 205 51.08 8.82 -8.62
C ASP A 205 50.13 9.17 -7.48
N ASP A 206 50.23 10.40 -6.96
CA ASP A 206 49.36 10.88 -5.88
C ASP A 206 47.88 10.89 -6.31
N VAL A 207 47.61 11.32 -7.55
CA VAL A 207 46.26 11.29 -8.13
C VAL A 207 45.75 9.87 -8.26
N ILE A 208 46.55 8.94 -8.79
CA ILE A 208 46.20 7.53 -8.94
C ILE A 208 45.90 6.90 -7.56
N ALA A 209 46.75 7.13 -6.56
CA ALA A 209 46.53 6.64 -5.21
C ALA A 209 45.23 7.19 -4.61
N GLY A 210 44.91 8.47 -4.85
CA GLY A 210 43.63 9.07 -4.48
C GLY A 210 42.43 8.38 -5.14
N LEU A 211 42.52 8.09 -6.44
CA LEU A 211 41.47 7.37 -7.17
C LEU A 211 41.31 5.91 -6.69
N GLU A 212 42.41 5.21 -6.40
CA GLU A 212 42.39 3.84 -5.86
C GLU A 212 41.72 3.80 -4.47
N ASN A 213 41.94 4.81 -3.64
CA ASN A 213 41.23 4.97 -2.36
C ASN A 213 39.72 5.17 -2.57
N LEU A 214 39.31 6.01 -3.54
CA LEU A 214 37.90 6.21 -3.85
C LEU A 214 37.21 4.92 -4.34
N ILE A 215 37.91 4.13 -5.17
CA ILE A 215 37.42 2.80 -5.58
C ILE A 215 37.24 1.90 -4.36
N THR A 216 38.21 1.87 -3.45
CA THR A 216 38.12 1.05 -2.22
C THR A 216 36.90 1.43 -1.38
N VAL A 217 36.63 2.73 -1.24
CA VAL A 217 35.44 3.24 -0.52
C VAL A 217 34.14 2.83 -1.24
N ALA A 218 34.08 2.92 -2.57
CA ALA A 218 32.91 2.50 -3.36
C ALA A 218 32.69 0.98 -3.31
N GLN A 219 33.76 0.18 -3.32
CA GLN A 219 33.69 -1.27 -3.15
C GLN A 219 33.19 -1.65 -1.76
N ALA A 220 33.66 -0.96 -0.71
CA ALA A 220 33.17 -1.16 0.66
C ALA A 220 31.66 -0.85 0.77
N ARG A 221 31.20 0.23 0.11
CA ARG A 221 29.77 0.56 0.01
C ARG A 221 28.96 -0.58 -0.62
N ASN A 222 29.45 -1.14 -1.73
CA ASN A 222 28.80 -2.26 -2.43
C ASN A 222 28.77 -3.55 -1.59
N LEU A 223 29.88 -3.87 -0.92
CA LEU A 223 29.94 -5.03 0.00
C LEU A 223 28.96 -4.87 1.17
N ASN A 224 28.82 -3.66 1.71
CA ASN A 224 27.84 -3.39 2.75
C ASN A 224 26.41 -3.46 2.21
N ALA A 225 26.15 -3.04 0.97
CA ALA A 225 24.85 -3.22 0.33
C ALA A 225 24.42 -4.70 0.28
N SER A 226 25.32 -5.62 -0.04
CA SER A 226 25.03 -7.06 0.02
C SER A 226 24.70 -7.53 1.45
N LYS A 227 25.36 -6.99 2.47
CA LYS A 227 25.06 -7.34 3.88
C LYS A 227 23.71 -6.79 4.34
N LEU A 228 23.34 -5.61 3.86
CA LEU A 228 22.12 -4.90 4.20
C LEU A 228 20.92 -5.31 3.33
N GLU A 229 21.13 -6.16 2.32
CA GLU A 229 20.10 -6.60 1.39
C GLU A 229 18.93 -7.30 2.10
N VAL A 230 19.23 -8.31 2.91
CA VAL A 230 18.21 -9.08 3.63
C VAL A 230 17.34 -8.20 4.54
N PRO A 231 17.90 -7.39 5.47
CA PRO A 231 17.07 -6.54 6.32
C PRO A 231 16.32 -5.46 5.53
N TYR A 232 16.91 -4.92 4.46
CA TYR A 232 16.23 -3.94 3.61
C TYR A 232 15.02 -4.54 2.88
N LEU A 233 15.19 -5.71 2.26
CA LEU A 233 14.10 -6.40 1.57
C LEU A 233 13.01 -6.87 2.53
N ALA A 234 13.36 -7.24 3.77
CA ALA A 234 12.38 -7.57 4.79
C ALA A 234 11.46 -6.37 5.11
N LEU A 235 12.04 -5.17 5.28
CA LEU A 235 11.26 -3.95 5.52
C LEU A 235 10.39 -3.57 4.31
N LYS A 236 10.90 -3.72 3.08
CA LYS A 236 10.08 -3.48 1.88
C LYS A 236 8.91 -4.45 1.77
N ARG A 237 9.15 -5.74 2.02
CA ARG A 237 8.09 -6.76 2.04
C ARG A 237 7.04 -6.46 3.10
N GLU A 238 7.45 -6.02 4.29
CA GLU A 238 6.51 -5.62 5.34
C GLU A 238 5.61 -4.45 4.91
N VAL A 239 6.16 -3.46 4.21
CA VAL A 239 5.37 -2.37 3.61
C VAL A 239 4.40 -2.91 2.56
N GLU A 240 4.85 -3.75 1.63
CA GLU A 240 4.01 -4.36 0.60
C GLU A 240 2.86 -5.17 1.20
N ASP A 241 3.13 -6.01 2.20
CA ASP A 241 2.14 -6.80 2.92
C ASP A 241 1.09 -5.92 3.63
N LEU A 242 1.54 -4.82 4.25
CA LEU A 242 0.65 -3.87 4.92
C LEU A 242 -0.19 -3.05 3.93
N GLU A 243 0.36 -2.71 2.76
CA GLU A 243 -0.37 -2.06 1.68
C GLU A 243 -1.48 -2.96 1.15
N GLU A 244 -1.21 -4.24 0.92
CA GLU A 244 -2.22 -5.21 0.48
C GLU A 244 -3.35 -5.36 1.53
N ARG A 245 -2.99 -5.51 2.80
CA ARG A 245 -3.98 -5.60 3.91
C ARG A 245 -4.82 -4.33 4.01
N TYR A 246 -4.19 -3.16 3.91
CA TYR A 246 -4.89 -1.88 3.94
C TYR A 246 -5.88 -1.76 2.77
N ALA A 247 -5.46 -2.11 1.55
CA ALA A 247 -6.32 -2.10 0.37
C ALA A 247 -7.50 -3.08 0.47
N ALA A 248 -7.27 -4.26 1.06
CA ALA A 248 -8.33 -5.24 1.31
C ALA A 248 -9.38 -4.72 2.30
N ILE A 249 -8.96 -4.04 3.37
CA ILE A 249 -9.87 -3.42 4.34
C ILE A 249 -10.62 -2.25 3.72
N GLU A 250 -9.94 -1.45 2.89
CA GLU A 250 -10.56 -0.34 2.17
C GLU A 250 -11.68 -0.82 1.24
N THR A 251 -11.43 -1.89 0.49
CA THR A 251 -12.45 -2.55 -0.35
C THR A 251 -13.62 -3.07 0.48
N ARG A 252 -13.36 -3.79 1.58
CA ARG A 252 -14.42 -4.31 2.47
C ARG A 252 -15.24 -3.20 3.11
N LEU A 253 -14.61 -2.09 3.47
CA LEU A 253 -15.29 -0.92 4.03
C LEU A 253 -16.18 -0.26 2.98
N ALA A 254 -15.71 -0.13 1.74
CA ALA A 254 -16.52 0.39 0.63
C ALA A 254 -17.75 -0.51 0.38
N ASP A 255 -17.57 -1.83 0.36
CA ASP A 255 -18.67 -2.79 0.22
C ASP A 255 -19.68 -2.70 1.38
N ALA A 256 -19.20 -2.59 2.62
CA ALA A 256 -20.06 -2.44 3.79
C ALA A 256 -20.86 -1.13 3.75
N GLN A 257 -20.23 -0.02 3.35
CA GLN A 257 -20.90 1.27 3.17
C GLN A 257 -21.93 1.22 2.05
N TYR A 258 -21.61 0.56 0.94
CA TYR A 258 -22.52 0.37 -0.18
C TYR A 258 -23.75 -0.44 0.25
N ARG A 259 -23.55 -1.58 0.93
CA ARG A 259 -24.63 -2.42 1.46
C ARG A 259 -25.50 -1.67 2.47
N ARG A 260 -24.93 -0.84 3.32
CA ARG A 260 -25.71 -0.04 4.28
C ARG A 260 -26.53 1.05 3.60
N LYS A 261 -25.97 1.76 2.61
CA LYS A 261 -26.67 2.83 1.88
C LYS A 261 -27.71 2.33 0.87
N TYR A 262 -27.44 1.21 0.20
CA TYR A 262 -28.23 0.75 -0.95
C TYR A 262 -28.90 -0.61 -0.74
N GLY A 263 -28.44 -1.42 0.24
CA GLY A 263 -29.08 -2.68 0.62
C GLY A 263 -30.45 -2.53 1.29
N GLU A 264 -30.86 -1.29 1.58
CA GLU A 264 -32.22 -0.95 1.99
C GLU A 264 -33.23 -1.14 0.84
N TYR A 265 -32.77 -1.13 -0.43
CA TYR A 265 -33.61 -1.29 -1.62
C TYR A 265 -33.55 -2.69 -2.26
N ASP A 266 -32.53 -3.50 -1.99
CA ASP A 266 -32.33 -4.77 -2.68
C ASP A 266 -32.68 -5.98 -1.79
N SER A 267 -33.96 -6.37 -1.84
CA SER A 267 -34.45 -7.76 -1.94
C SER A 267 -33.97 -8.85 -0.97
N THR A 268 -33.17 -8.54 0.07
CA THR A 268 -32.44 -9.54 0.87
C THR A 268 -32.93 -9.69 2.30
N THR A 269 -34.05 -9.08 2.69
CA THR A 269 -34.87 -9.71 3.75
C THR A 269 -35.41 -11.02 3.18
N PRO A 270 -35.00 -12.21 3.69
CA PRO A 270 -35.46 -13.50 3.17
C PRO A 270 -36.96 -13.75 3.38
N ILE A 271 -37.66 -12.79 4.02
CA ILE A 271 -39.09 -12.84 4.27
C ILE A 271 -39.81 -12.25 3.07
N LEU A 272 -40.00 -13.06 2.03
CA LEU A 272 -41.01 -12.79 1.03
C LEU A 272 -42.37 -13.05 1.68
N VAL A 273 -43.15 -12.00 1.92
CA VAL A 273 -44.56 -12.18 2.29
C VAL A 273 -45.30 -12.61 1.04
N GLU A 274 -45.30 -13.91 0.77
CA GLU A 274 -45.89 -14.50 -0.45
C GLU A 274 -47.41 -14.25 -0.49
N GLN A 275 -48.09 -14.32 0.66
CA GLN A 275 -49.49 -13.94 0.82
C GLN A 275 -49.74 -13.32 2.20
N SER A 276 -50.35 -12.13 2.23
CA SER A 276 -50.84 -11.51 3.47
C SER A 276 -52.04 -12.28 4.01
N GLY A 277 -52.25 -12.25 5.33
CA GLY A 277 -53.45 -12.84 5.94
C GLY A 277 -54.71 -12.17 5.38
N PHE A 278 -55.61 -12.95 4.78
CA PHE A 278 -56.91 -12.48 4.29
C PHE A 278 -58.04 -12.88 5.24
N VAL A 279 -59.10 -12.08 5.28
CA VAL A 279 -60.31 -12.41 6.04
C VAL A 279 -61.15 -13.37 5.21
N PRO A 280 -61.50 -14.57 5.71
CA PRO A 280 -62.27 -15.54 4.93
C PRO A 280 -63.68 -14.99 4.64
N ALA A 281 -64.12 -15.08 3.38
CA ALA A 281 -65.42 -14.58 2.93
C ALA A 281 -66.63 -15.37 3.48
N ARG A 282 -66.40 -16.56 4.03
CA ARG A 282 -67.42 -17.39 4.67
C ARG A 282 -66.91 -17.92 6.02
N PRO A 283 -67.78 -18.00 7.05
CA PRO A 283 -67.39 -18.57 8.34
C PRO A 283 -66.95 -20.03 8.18
N ALA A 284 -65.86 -20.40 8.83
CA ALA A 284 -65.25 -21.71 8.65
C ALA A 284 -66.15 -22.86 9.15
N ARG A 285 -66.89 -22.65 10.25
CA ARG A 285 -67.87 -23.58 10.89
C ARG A 285 -68.76 -22.80 11.88
N PRO A 286 -69.90 -23.35 12.35
CA PRO A 286 -70.61 -24.52 11.83
C PRO A 286 -71.59 -24.15 10.71
N ASP A 287 -71.84 -25.10 9.81
CA ASP A 287 -72.81 -24.92 8.73
C ASP A 287 -74.19 -24.66 9.32
N ARG A 288 -74.70 -23.43 9.10
CA ARG A 288 -75.96 -22.96 9.68
C ARG A 288 -77.12 -23.93 9.43
N LEU A 289 -77.11 -24.58 8.26
CA LEU A 289 -78.12 -25.56 7.83
C LEU A 289 -78.06 -26.88 8.60
N VAL A 290 -76.86 -27.35 8.97
CA VAL A 290 -76.70 -28.57 9.79
C VAL A 290 -77.14 -28.29 11.21
N THR A 291 -76.76 -27.14 11.77
CA THR A 291 -77.14 -26.75 13.14
C THR A 291 -78.64 -26.51 13.29
N SER A 292 -79.30 -25.89 12.29
CA SER A 292 -80.75 -25.68 12.34
C SER A 292 -81.52 -27.00 12.21
N LEU A 293 -81.08 -27.91 11.33
CA LEU A 293 -81.72 -29.21 11.14
C LEU A 293 -81.58 -30.10 12.39
N MET A 294 -80.40 -30.11 13.01
CA MET A 294 -80.17 -30.81 14.28
C MET A 294 -81.06 -30.24 15.40
N GLY A 295 -81.16 -28.91 15.52
CA GLY A 295 -82.04 -28.27 16.49
C GLY A 295 -83.51 -28.63 16.29
N MET A 296 -83.96 -28.67 15.02
CA MET A 296 -85.32 -29.06 14.67
C MET A 296 -85.61 -30.53 15.02
N LEU A 297 -84.70 -31.46 14.71
CA LEU A 297 -84.85 -32.88 15.06
C LEU A 297 -84.94 -33.09 16.58
N VAL A 298 -84.09 -32.41 17.35
CA VAL A 298 -84.13 -32.46 18.81
C VAL A 298 -85.45 -31.89 19.35
N GLY A 299 -85.93 -30.78 18.79
CA GLY A 299 -87.20 -30.16 19.18
C GLY A 299 -88.42 -31.07 18.92
N VAL A 300 -88.48 -31.72 17.75
CA VAL A 300 -89.54 -32.69 17.43
C VAL A 300 -89.48 -33.89 18.36
N GLY A 301 -88.28 -34.44 18.60
CA GLY A 301 -88.08 -35.56 19.52
C GLY A 301 -88.58 -35.25 20.93
N LEU A 302 -88.26 -34.05 21.46
CA LEU A 302 -88.76 -33.58 22.75
C LEU A 302 -90.29 -33.41 22.77
N GLY A 303 -90.88 -32.86 21.70
CA GLY A 303 -92.32 -32.70 21.58
C GLY A 303 -93.09 -34.02 21.59
N VAL A 304 -92.63 -35.01 20.81
CA VAL A 304 -93.19 -36.37 20.80
C VAL A 304 -93.00 -37.05 22.15
N GLY A 305 -91.82 -36.91 22.75
CA GLY A 305 -91.53 -37.45 24.08
C GLY A 305 -92.48 -36.92 25.15
N LEU A 306 -92.73 -35.61 25.17
CA LEU A 306 -93.68 -34.98 26.08
C LEU A 306 -95.13 -35.42 25.81
N ALA A 307 -95.53 -35.60 24.55
CA ALA A 307 -96.86 -36.09 24.20
C ALA A 307 -97.10 -37.53 24.69
N ILE A 308 -96.13 -38.43 24.50
CA ILE A 308 -96.19 -39.81 25.00
C ILE A 308 -96.20 -39.83 26.53
N ALA A 309 -95.34 -39.03 27.18
CA ALA A 309 -95.33 -38.91 28.63
C ALA A 309 -96.69 -38.44 29.15
N ARG A 310 -97.31 -37.44 28.52
CA ARG A 310 -98.65 -36.97 28.85
C ARG A 310 -99.73 -38.05 28.67
N PHE A 311 -99.65 -38.84 27.60
CA PHE A 311 -100.58 -39.94 27.36
C PHE A 311 -100.45 -41.04 28.43
N LYS A 312 -99.22 -41.44 28.78
CA LYS A 312 -98.96 -42.44 29.83
C LYS A 312 -99.35 -41.96 31.23
N LEU A 313 -99.29 -40.66 31.49
CA LEU A 313 -99.65 -40.07 32.77
C LEU A 313 -101.16 -39.81 32.92
N ASN A 314 -101.95 -39.89 31.85
CA ASN A 314 -103.41 -39.82 31.91
C ASN A 314 -104.01 -41.24 31.88
N ALA A 315 -104.24 -41.82 33.06
CA ALA A 315 -105.07 -43.01 33.21
C ALA A 315 -106.56 -42.61 33.13
N THR A 316 -107.12 -42.59 31.93
CA THR A 316 -108.58 -42.49 31.71
C THR A 316 -109.08 -43.83 31.22
N TYR A 317 -109.76 -44.58 32.08
CA TYR A 317 -110.40 -45.87 31.76
C TYR A 317 -111.63 -45.62 30.90
N GLN A 318 -111.60 -45.98 29.62
CA GLN A 318 -112.71 -45.77 28.67
C GLN A 318 -113.27 -47.07 28.07
N GLN A 319 -112.99 -48.24 28.67
CA GLN A 319 -113.41 -49.54 28.14
C GLN A 319 -114.36 -50.26 29.10
N ALA A 320 -115.48 -50.77 28.57
CA ALA A 320 -116.58 -51.34 29.33
C ALA A 320 -116.22 -52.66 30.07
N GLU A 321 -115.10 -53.29 29.75
CA GLU A 321 -114.59 -54.46 30.48
C GLU A 321 -114.06 -54.13 31.89
N ASP A 322 -113.54 -52.90 32.13
CA ASP A 322 -112.92 -52.54 33.42
C ASP A 322 -113.95 -52.30 34.54
N LEU A 323 -115.20 -51.98 34.20
CA LEU A 323 -116.29 -51.80 35.18
C LEU A 323 -116.97 -53.12 35.62
N ARG A 324 -116.85 -54.19 34.82
CA ARG A 324 -117.43 -55.52 35.14
C ARG A 324 -116.67 -56.26 36.24
N ALA A 325 -115.40 -55.91 36.48
CA ALA A 325 -114.58 -56.53 37.52
C ALA A 325 -114.86 -56.00 38.94
N LEU A 326 -115.51 -54.83 39.08
CA LEU A 326 -115.68 -54.15 40.36
C LEU A 326 -117.09 -54.27 40.97
N MET A 327 -118.16 -54.47 40.18
CA MET A 327 -119.54 -54.61 40.70
C MET A 327 -120.44 -55.47 39.77
N PRO A 328 -120.58 -56.79 40.01
CA PRO A 328 -121.44 -57.65 39.21
C PRO A 328 -122.92 -57.47 39.61
N GLY A 329 -123.72 -56.84 38.74
CA GLY A 329 -125.19 -56.81 38.89
C GLY A 329 -125.90 -55.51 38.49
N ALA A 330 -125.18 -54.43 38.19
CA ALA A 330 -125.77 -53.12 37.93
C ALA A 330 -125.41 -52.55 36.55
N VAL A 331 -125.68 -53.30 35.47
CA VAL A 331 -125.68 -52.76 34.11
C VAL A 331 -126.90 -53.34 33.37
N LEU A 332 -127.99 -52.57 33.34
CA LEU A 332 -129.29 -53.00 32.81
C LEU A 332 -129.57 -52.55 31.37
N VAL A 333 -128.80 -51.63 30.78
CA VAL A 333 -128.82 -51.28 29.34
C VAL A 333 -127.48 -50.64 28.95
N THR A 334 -126.87 -51.09 27.85
CA THR A 334 -125.78 -50.38 27.14
C THR A 334 -126.38 -49.53 26.02
N ILE A 335 -126.26 -48.20 26.13
CA ILE A 335 -126.64 -47.25 25.09
C ILE A 335 -125.44 -47.08 24.16
N PRO A 336 -125.53 -47.41 22.86
CA PRO A 336 -124.45 -47.13 21.92
C PRO A 336 -124.40 -45.62 21.67
N GLU A 337 -123.39 -44.96 22.22
CA GLU A 337 -123.06 -43.59 21.85
C GLU A 337 -122.30 -43.64 20.52
N VAL A 338 -122.97 -43.29 19.43
CA VAL A 338 -122.34 -43.06 18.14
C VAL A 338 -121.60 -41.73 18.25
N LEU A 339 -120.36 -41.76 18.72
CA LEU A 339 -119.49 -40.58 18.72
C LEU A 339 -119.21 -40.18 17.25
N PRO A 340 -119.40 -38.90 16.86
CA PRO A 340 -118.86 -38.42 15.60
C PRO A 340 -117.33 -38.49 15.65
N SER A 341 -116.71 -38.81 14.51
CA SER A 341 -115.26 -38.79 14.36
C SER A 341 -114.70 -37.44 14.82
N LEU A 342 -113.65 -37.46 15.64
CA LEU A 342 -112.84 -36.28 15.92
C LEU A 342 -112.27 -35.79 14.58
N VAL A 343 -112.95 -34.85 13.94
CA VAL A 343 -112.40 -34.09 12.83
C VAL A 343 -111.54 -33.01 13.47
N ALA A 344 -110.22 -33.17 13.39
CA ALA A 344 -109.29 -32.11 13.73
C ALA A 344 -109.66 -30.87 12.93
N ASP A 345 -109.93 -29.76 13.62
CA ASP A 345 -110.30 -28.49 13.00
C ASP A 345 -109.18 -28.04 12.05
N ARG A 346 -109.42 -28.24 10.75
CA ARG A 346 -108.41 -28.08 9.69
C ARG A 346 -107.77 -26.70 9.73
N ARG A 347 -108.53 -25.68 10.17
CA ARG A 347 -108.08 -24.30 10.33
C ARG A 347 -107.06 -24.11 11.45
N ARG A 348 -107.17 -24.84 12.56
CA ARG A 348 -106.20 -24.76 13.66
C ARG A 348 -104.90 -25.46 13.32
N VAL A 349 -104.95 -26.59 12.61
CA VAL A 349 -103.75 -27.28 12.13
C VAL A 349 -103.03 -26.42 11.07
N GLU A 350 -103.78 -25.82 10.14
CA GLU A 350 -103.22 -24.85 9.19
C GLU A 350 -102.61 -23.63 9.89
N GLN A 351 -103.25 -23.08 10.93
CA GLN A 351 -102.68 -21.97 11.71
C GLN A 351 -101.41 -22.36 12.46
N VAL A 352 -101.34 -23.56 13.04
CA VAL A 352 -100.11 -24.03 13.71
C VAL A 352 -98.99 -24.25 12.70
N LEU A 353 -99.28 -24.84 11.53
CA LEU A 353 -98.31 -24.99 10.45
C LEU A 353 -97.85 -23.65 9.89
N LEU A 354 -98.76 -22.69 9.70
CA LEU A 354 -98.44 -21.32 9.28
C LEU A 354 -97.60 -20.58 10.32
N ASN A 355 -97.87 -20.75 11.62
CA ASN A 355 -97.07 -20.14 12.67
C ASN A 355 -95.67 -20.77 12.76
N LEU A 356 -95.55 -22.09 12.56
CA LEU A 356 -94.26 -22.78 12.52
C LEU A 356 -93.45 -22.39 11.27
N LEU A 357 -94.08 -22.30 10.10
CA LEU A 357 -93.45 -21.81 8.87
C LEU A 357 -93.09 -20.33 8.96
N SER A 358 -93.96 -19.49 9.51
CA SER A 358 -93.70 -18.06 9.71
C SER A 358 -92.51 -17.84 10.66
N ASN A 359 -92.43 -18.58 11.76
CA ASN A 359 -91.26 -18.54 12.64
C ASN A 359 -90.01 -19.10 11.97
N ALA A 360 -90.09 -20.17 11.19
CA ALA A 360 -88.95 -20.71 10.46
C ALA A 360 -88.40 -19.72 9.41
N VAL A 361 -89.29 -19.00 8.71
CA VAL A 361 -88.92 -17.95 7.73
C VAL A 361 -88.35 -16.71 8.40
N LYS A 362 -88.81 -16.36 9.62
CA LYS A 362 -88.28 -15.23 10.40
C LYS A 362 -86.82 -15.44 10.85
N PHE A 363 -86.32 -16.67 10.82
CA PHE A 363 -84.94 -17.03 11.16
C PHE A 363 -84.09 -17.42 9.94
N THR A 364 -84.60 -17.26 8.72
CA THR A 364 -83.79 -17.35 7.49
C THR A 364 -83.38 -15.97 7.00
N GLU A 365 -82.15 -15.59 7.34
CA GLU A 365 -81.46 -14.35 6.93
C GLU A 365 -81.25 -14.28 5.40
N ARG A 366 -82.24 -13.71 4.71
CA ARG A 366 -82.03 -12.44 3.99
C ARG A 366 -82.96 -11.43 4.66
N GLY A 367 -82.49 -10.45 5.44
CA GLY A 367 -81.12 -10.00 5.69
C GLY A 367 -80.34 -10.83 6.68
#